data_AF-A0A3C0L7J3-F1
#
_entry.id   AF-A0A3C0L7J3-F1
#
_cell.length_a   1.000
_cell.length_b   1.000
_cell.length_c   1.000
_cell.angle_alpha   90.00
_cell.angle_beta   90.00
_cell.angle_gamma   90.00
#
_symmetry.space_group_name_H-M   'P 1'
#
loop_
_entity.id
_entity.type
_entity.pdbx_description
1 polymer ?
#
loop_
_entity_poly.entity_id
_entity_poly.type
_entity_poly.pdbx_seq_one_letter_code
_entity_poly.pdbx_strand_id
1 'polypeptide(L)'
;MLVISSATSYTMHIHNITMELETVSHGPNDFTNAKVTVTIFDASDNPVDGATVSGTWSGATTDTDSGVTDASGQVSLESDKVKNPPSGTTFTFTVNDVTKEGWTYDSGNSVTSGSITVPQE
;
A
#
# COMPACT_ATOMS: atom_id res chain seq x y z
N MET A 1 5.51 39.82 19.15
CA MET A 1 5.30 38.59 19.94
C MET A 1 5.04 37.47 18.95
N LEU A 2 6.03 36.61 18.71
CA LEU A 2 5.88 35.45 17.83
C LEU A 2 5.38 34.29 18.71
N VAL A 3 4.15 33.83 18.50
CA VAL A 3 3.63 32.67 19.23
C VAL A 3 4.13 31.45 18.47
N ILE A 4 5.17 30.80 18.98
CA ILE A 4 5.64 29.52 18.44
C ILE A 4 4.69 28.46 18.99
N SER A 5 3.63 28.16 18.25
CA SER A 5 2.76 27.02 18.55
C SER A 5 3.55 25.76 18.25
N SER A 6 3.96 25.02 19.28
CA SER A 6 4.45 23.65 19.09
C SER A 6 3.25 22.81 18.67
N ALA A 7 3.14 22.49 17.39
CA ALA A 7 2.18 21.50 16.93
C ALA A 7 2.55 20.16 17.59
N THR A 8 1.63 19.58 18.35
CA THR A 8 1.75 18.18 18.80
C THR A 8 1.68 17.32 17.54
N SER A 9 2.81 16.81 17.06
CA SER A 9 2.81 15.87 15.93
C SER A 9 2.45 14.49 16.44
N TYR A 10 1.40 13.89 15.88
CA TYR A 10 1.10 12.48 16.10
C TYR A 10 2.04 11.62 15.23
N THR A 11 2.40 10.43 15.68
CA THR A 11 3.23 9.51 14.88
C THR A 11 2.37 8.39 14.32
N MET A 12 2.53 8.08 13.04
CA MET A 12 1.91 6.94 12.36
C MET A 12 2.96 6.03 11.72
N HIS A 13 2.62 4.77 11.55
CA HIS A 13 3.47 3.75 10.93
C HIS A 13 2.62 2.77 10.12
N ILE A 14 3.28 2.01 9.23
CA ILE A 14 2.63 0.92 8.51
C ILE A 14 2.49 -0.26 9.48
N HIS A 15 1.27 -0.59 9.86
CA HIS A 15 1.01 -1.72 10.75
C HIS A 15 1.16 -3.05 10.02
N ASN A 16 0.56 -3.17 8.83
CA ASN A 16 0.68 -4.35 7.98
C ASN A 16 0.54 -4.00 6.49
N ILE A 17 0.94 -4.96 5.65
CA ILE A 17 0.68 -4.98 4.22
C ILE A 17 0.18 -6.38 3.89
N THR A 18 -0.97 -6.49 3.24
CA THR A 18 -1.50 -7.75 2.71
C THR A 18 -1.66 -7.65 1.19
N MET A 19 -1.54 -8.78 0.51
CA MET A 19 -1.56 -8.87 -0.94
C MET A 19 -2.55 -9.95 -1.38
N GLU A 20 -3.30 -9.67 -2.44
CA GLU A 20 -4.15 -10.65 -3.12
C GLU A 20 -3.97 -10.54 -4.64
N LEU A 21 -4.13 -11.67 -5.34
CA LEU A 21 -4.21 -11.69 -6.79
C LEU A 21 -5.67 -11.66 -7.20
N GLU A 22 -6.00 -10.80 -8.14
CA GLU A 22 -7.30 -10.77 -8.80
C GLU A 22 -7.10 -11.20 -10.25
N THR A 23 -7.91 -12.14 -10.73
CA THR A 23 -7.85 -12.62 -12.10
C THR A 23 -9.23 -12.62 -12.73
N VAL A 24 -9.32 -12.05 -13.93
CA VAL A 24 -10.54 -12.06 -14.73
C VAL A 24 -10.25 -12.72 -16.08
N SER A 25 -11.03 -13.75 -16.42
CA SER A 25 -10.91 -14.48 -17.67
C SER A 25 -11.84 -13.90 -18.75
N HIS A 26 -11.29 -13.61 -19.92
CA HIS A 26 -12.00 -13.19 -21.12
C HIS A 26 -11.63 -14.10 -22.30
N GLY A 27 -12.44 -15.14 -22.50
CA GLY A 27 -12.17 -16.17 -23.51
C GLY A 27 -10.88 -16.93 -23.18
N PRO A 28 -9.91 -17.02 -24.11
CA PRO A 28 -8.65 -17.74 -23.86
C PRO A 28 -7.61 -16.91 -23.08
N ASN A 29 -7.97 -15.71 -22.61
CA ASN A 29 -7.05 -14.81 -21.94
C ASN A 29 -7.46 -14.59 -20.49
N ASP A 30 -6.50 -14.69 -19.59
CA ASP A 30 -6.59 -14.24 -18.21
C ASP A 30 -5.91 -12.88 -18.07
N PHE A 31 -6.52 -12.00 -17.29
CA PHE A 31 -5.95 -10.72 -16.91
C PHE A 31 -5.83 -10.70 -15.40
N THR A 32 -4.59 -10.65 -14.91
CA THR A 32 -4.27 -10.71 -13.49
C THR A 32 -3.62 -9.41 -13.04
N ASN A 33 -4.11 -8.84 -11.96
CA ASN A 33 -3.47 -7.76 -11.20
C ASN A 33 -3.21 -8.23 -9.76
N ALA A 34 -2.35 -7.49 -9.06
CA ALA A 34 -2.26 -7.60 -7.62
C ALA A 34 -3.00 -6.43 -6.97
N LYS A 35 -3.67 -6.72 -5.86
CA LYS A 35 -4.22 -5.72 -4.96
C LYS A 35 -3.46 -5.77 -3.65
N VAL A 36 -3.00 -4.61 -3.21
CA VAL A 36 -2.35 -4.41 -1.92
C VAL A 36 -3.34 -3.73 -0.98
N THR A 37 -3.40 -4.18 0.26
CA THR A 37 -4.06 -3.44 1.35
C THR A 37 -3.00 -3.03 2.36
N VAL A 38 -2.87 -1.73 2.58
CA VAL A 38 -1.94 -1.13 3.55
C VAL A 38 -2.73 -0.66 4.75
N THR A 39 -2.35 -1.09 5.95
CA THR A 39 -2.96 -0.63 7.20
C THR A 39 -2.02 0.30 7.94
N ILE A 40 -2.50 1.48 8.33
CA ILE A 40 -1.74 2.52 9.03
C ILE A 40 -2.28 2.71 10.44
N PHE A 41 -1.42 2.50 11.45
CA PHE A 41 -1.74 2.71 12.86
C PHE A 41 -0.90 3.85 13.46
N ASP A 42 -1.38 4.42 14.56
CA ASP A 42 -0.62 5.35 15.39
C ASP A 42 0.28 4.62 16.41
N ALA A 43 1.08 5.36 17.17
CA ALA A 43 1.96 4.80 18.20
C ALA A 43 1.22 4.13 19.38
N SER A 44 -0.11 4.25 19.46
CA SER A 44 -0.97 3.62 20.46
C SER A 44 -1.82 2.48 19.88
N ASP A 45 -1.43 1.95 18.71
CA ASP A 45 -2.10 0.87 17.98
C ASP A 45 -3.55 1.18 17.56
N ASN A 46 -3.88 2.47 17.36
CA ASN A 46 -5.18 2.85 16.81
C ASN A 46 -5.10 3.05 15.29
N PRO A 47 -6.15 2.68 14.54
CA PRO A 47 -6.21 2.94 13.10
C PRO A 47 -6.21 4.43 12.79
N VAL A 48 -5.46 4.81 11.75
CA VAL A 48 -5.34 6.20 11.30
C VAL A 48 -6.13 6.39 10.01
N ASP A 49 -7.32 6.98 10.14
CA ASP A 49 -8.16 7.44 9.02
C ASP A 49 -7.55 8.66 8.31
N GLY A 50 -7.76 8.80 7.01
CA GLY A 50 -7.39 10.01 6.27
C GLY A 50 -5.88 10.18 6.01
N ALA A 51 -5.06 9.15 6.18
CA ALA A 51 -3.66 9.16 5.79
C ALA A 51 -3.51 8.82 4.30
N THR A 52 -2.76 9.64 3.56
CA THR A 52 -2.45 9.35 2.15
C THR A 52 -1.24 8.45 2.07
N VAL A 53 -1.42 7.24 1.54
CA VAL A 53 -0.36 6.28 1.25
C VAL A 53 -0.02 6.38 -0.22
N SER A 54 1.27 6.43 -0.56
CA SER A 54 1.75 6.36 -1.94
C SER A 54 2.81 5.27 -2.08
N GLY A 55 2.86 4.62 -3.24
CA GLY A 55 3.83 3.57 -3.49
C GLY A 55 4.02 3.24 -4.95
N THR A 56 4.96 2.34 -5.20
CA THR A 56 5.39 1.91 -6.52
C THR A 56 5.22 0.40 -6.66
N TRP A 57 4.62 -0.02 -7.76
CA TRP A 57 4.61 -1.40 -8.20
C TRP A 57 5.89 -1.75 -8.97
N SER A 58 6.36 -2.98 -8.78
CA SER A 58 7.54 -3.52 -9.45
C SER A 58 7.40 -5.03 -9.66
N GLY A 59 8.30 -5.59 -10.48
CA GLY A 59 8.25 -7.00 -10.89
C GLY A 59 7.41 -7.15 -12.15
N ALA A 60 6.15 -7.54 -11.99
CA ALA A 60 5.22 -7.76 -13.09
C ALA A 60 4.72 -6.46 -13.77
N THR A 61 4.70 -5.36 -13.03
CA THR A 61 4.33 -4.02 -13.50
C THR A 61 5.32 -2.98 -12.97
N THR A 62 5.17 -1.70 -13.34
CA THR A 62 6.12 -0.61 -12.99
C THR A 62 5.44 0.73 -12.68
N ASP A 63 4.16 0.68 -12.35
CA ASP A 63 3.27 1.82 -12.12
C ASP A 63 3.34 2.32 -10.66
N THR A 64 2.65 3.43 -10.39
CA THR A 64 2.61 4.07 -9.07
C THR A 64 1.18 4.39 -8.70
N ASP A 65 0.81 4.12 -7.46
CA ASP A 65 -0.53 4.38 -6.93
C ASP A 65 -0.50 5.14 -5.62
N SER A 66 -1.62 5.79 -5.33
CA SER A 66 -1.87 6.42 -4.04
C SER A 66 -3.33 6.37 -3.67
N GLY A 67 -3.61 6.37 -2.37
CA GLY A 67 -4.96 6.44 -1.86
C GLY A 67 -4.99 6.89 -0.41
N VAL A 68 -6.20 7.11 0.09
CA VAL A 68 -6.43 7.61 1.44
C VAL A 68 -6.99 6.47 2.30
N THR A 69 -6.46 6.30 3.50
CA THR A 69 -6.97 5.31 4.45
C THR A 69 -8.38 5.66 4.91
N ASP A 70 -9.19 4.63 5.14
CA ASP A 70 -10.52 4.75 5.71
C ASP A 70 -10.52 4.72 7.26
N ALA A 71 -11.71 4.70 7.86
CA ALA A 71 -11.90 4.67 9.31
C ALA A 71 -11.25 3.46 10.02
N SER A 72 -10.93 2.39 9.28
CA SER A 72 -10.21 1.22 9.77
C SER A 72 -8.69 1.32 9.57
N GLY A 73 -8.21 2.48 9.09
CA GLY A 73 -6.80 2.73 8.81
C GLY A 73 -6.31 2.05 7.54
N GLN A 74 -7.21 1.60 6.66
CA GLN A 74 -6.87 0.77 5.51
C GLN A 74 -7.04 1.52 4.20
N VAL A 75 -6.13 1.27 3.25
CA VAL A 75 -6.26 1.67 1.85
C VAL A 75 -5.91 0.49 0.96
N SER A 76 -6.73 0.25 -0.07
CA SER A 76 -6.44 -0.74 -1.12
C SER A 76 -6.02 -0.05 -2.42
N LEU A 77 -4.95 -0.55 -3.03
CA LEU A 77 -4.41 -0.08 -4.31
C LEU A 77 -4.21 -1.29 -5.23
N GLU A 78 -4.29 -1.08 -6.54
CA GLU A 78 -4.26 -2.16 -7.54
C GLU A 78 -3.18 -1.87 -8.57
N SER A 79 -2.35 -2.87 -8.88
CA SER A 79 -1.42 -2.76 -9.99
C SER A 79 -2.14 -2.72 -11.33
N ASP A 80 -1.43 -2.32 -12.37
CA ASP A 80 -1.82 -2.63 -13.74
C ASP A 80 -2.05 -4.15 -13.94
N LYS A 81 -2.88 -4.49 -14.92
CA LYS A 81 -3.19 -5.87 -15.29
C LYS A 81 -2.16 -6.44 -16.25
N VAL A 82 -1.67 -7.63 -15.92
CA VAL A 82 -0.83 -8.44 -16.82
C VAL A 82 -1.71 -9.48 -17.50
N LYS A 83 -1.60 -9.57 -18.82
CA LYS A 83 -2.31 -10.56 -19.63
C LYS A 83 -1.54 -11.88 -19.63
N ASN A 84 -2.19 -12.98 -19.26
CA ASN A 84 -1.65 -14.34 -19.23
C ASN A 84 -0.27 -14.41 -18.55
N PRO A 85 -0.12 -13.92 -17.30
CA PRO A 85 1.18 -14.00 -16.64
C PRO A 85 1.56 -15.47 -16.42
N PRO A 86 2.80 -15.88 -16.75
CA PRO A 86 3.25 -17.23 -16.42
C PRO A 86 3.29 -17.42 -14.90
N SER A 87 3.11 -18.66 -14.43
CA SER A 87 3.38 -19.04 -13.04
C SER A 87 4.77 -18.57 -12.62
N GLY A 88 4.90 -18.08 -11.39
CA GLY A 88 6.13 -17.46 -10.90
C GLY A 88 6.25 -15.96 -11.21
N THR A 89 5.31 -15.35 -11.94
CA THR A 89 5.24 -13.89 -12.07
C THR A 89 4.96 -13.25 -10.72
N THR A 90 5.81 -12.31 -10.29
CA THR A 90 5.71 -11.65 -8.98
C THR A 90 5.33 -10.19 -9.12
N PHE A 91 4.32 -9.77 -8.39
CA PHE A 91 3.94 -8.38 -8.19
C PHE A 91 4.47 -7.93 -6.82
N THR A 92 5.13 -6.79 -6.77
CA THR A 92 5.65 -6.21 -5.53
C THR A 92 5.20 -4.77 -5.42
N PHE A 93 4.60 -4.40 -4.29
CA PHE A 93 4.30 -3.02 -3.94
C PHE A 93 5.26 -2.54 -2.86
N THR A 94 5.85 -1.36 -3.07
CA THR A 94 6.69 -0.68 -2.08
C THR A 94 6.06 0.64 -1.72
N VAL A 95 5.78 0.86 -0.44
CA VAL A 95 5.30 2.16 0.06
C VAL A 95 6.47 3.14 0.00
N ASN A 96 6.25 4.26 -0.69
CA ASN A 96 7.22 5.34 -0.80
C ASN A 96 7.07 6.35 0.34
N ASP A 97 5.82 6.68 0.69
CA ASP A 97 5.53 7.67 1.73
C ASP A 97 4.10 7.51 2.30
N VAL A 98 3.90 8.01 3.52
CA VAL A 98 2.59 8.14 4.18
C VAL A 98 2.48 9.56 4.73
N THR A 99 1.45 10.30 4.33
CA THR A 99 1.28 11.72 4.68
C THR A 99 -0.08 12.03 5.27
N LYS A 100 -0.12 12.89 6.30
CA LYS A 100 -1.33 13.42 6.91
C LYS A 100 -1.00 14.72 7.67
N GLU A 101 -1.82 15.75 7.53
CA GLU A 101 -1.55 17.05 8.17
C GLU A 101 -1.50 16.92 9.70
N GLY A 102 -0.40 17.40 10.32
CA GLY A 102 -0.19 17.29 11.76
C GLY A 102 0.34 15.93 12.23
N TRP A 103 0.67 15.03 11.30
CA TRP A 103 1.25 13.71 11.59
C TRP A 103 2.66 13.58 11.03
N THR A 104 3.45 12.75 11.70
CA THR A 104 4.79 12.32 11.29
C THR A 104 4.72 10.84 10.96
N TYR A 105 5.16 10.46 9.77
CA TYR A 105 5.35 9.06 9.41
C TYR A 105 6.69 8.56 9.97
N ASP A 106 6.65 7.48 10.74
CA ASP A 106 7.84 6.75 11.16
C ASP A 106 8.34 5.86 10.01
N SER A 107 9.19 6.43 9.16
CA SER A 107 9.83 5.73 8.06
C SER A 107 10.90 4.72 8.52
N GLY A 108 11.20 4.64 9.83
CA GLY A 108 12.08 3.63 10.41
C GLY A 108 11.43 2.25 10.56
N ASN A 109 10.15 2.14 10.22
CA ASN A 109 9.40 0.90 10.28
C ASN A 109 9.98 -0.20 9.38
N SER A 110 9.97 -1.45 9.86
CA SER A 110 10.53 -2.60 9.12
C SER A 110 9.62 -3.07 7.98
N VAL A 111 8.33 -2.75 8.02
CA VAL A 111 7.35 -3.10 6.98
C VAL A 111 7.20 -1.95 6.00
N THR A 112 7.70 -2.12 4.77
CA THR A 112 7.66 -1.11 3.70
C THR A 112 7.25 -1.68 2.34
N SER A 113 7.15 -3.00 2.20
CA SER A 113 6.78 -3.65 0.95
C SER A 113 6.04 -4.97 1.17
N GLY A 114 5.28 -5.38 0.15
CA GLY A 114 4.63 -6.68 0.06
C GLY A 114 4.76 -7.25 -1.34
N SER A 115 4.84 -8.57 -1.45
CA SER A 115 4.91 -9.27 -2.75
C SER A 115 3.95 -10.44 -2.80
N ILE A 116 3.42 -10.72 -3.98
CA ILE A 116 2.61 -11.91 -4.26
C ILE A 116 2.98 -12.48 -5.63
N THR A 117 2.99 -13.80 -5.72
CA THR A 117 3.44 -14.53 -6.91
C THR A 117 2.32 -15.39 -7.45
N VAL A 118 2.13 -15.37 -8.77
CA VAL A 118 1.20 -16.26 -9.48
C VAL A 118 1.61 -17.72 -9.18
N PRO A 119 0.72 -18.55 -8.61
CA PRO A 119 1.07 -19.90 -8.17
C PRO A 119 1.52 -20.78 -9.33
N GLN A 120 2.31 -21.80 -9.01
CA GLN A 120 2.57 -22.90 -9.95
C GLN A 120 1.35 -23.81 -9.99
N GLU A 121 0.90 -24.13 -11.21
CA GLU A 121 -0.04 -25.22 -11.48
C GLU A 121 0.57 -26.59 -11.20
#